data_AF-A0A1F8T4E1-F1
#
_entry.id   AF-A0A1F8T4E1-F1
#
_cell.length_a   1.000
_cell.length_b   1.000
_cell.length_c   1.000
_cell.angle_alpha   90.00
_cell.angle_beta   90.00
_cell.angle_gamma   90.00
#
_symmetry.space_group_name_H-M   'P 1'
#
loop_
_entity.id
_entity.type
_entity.pdbx_description
1 polymer ?
#
loop_
_entity_poly.entity_id
_entity_poly.type
_entity_poly.pdbx_seq_one_letter_code
_entity_poly.pdbx_strand_id
1 'polypeptide(L)' 'MGLGLSPWSVRLELGLPFPLLLDARTQVSYGLYRVIGIPTSVFVDKQGTIREIIIGAIPLEELNEKVESLLEAAE' A
#
# COMPACT_ATOMS: atom_id res chain seq x y z
N MET A 1 -10.24 3.28 24.00
CA MET A 1 -8.95 3.87 24.39
C MET A 1 -8.10 3.96 23.13
N GLY A 2 -8.16 5.08 22.42
CA GLY A 2 -7.43 5.26 21.16
C GLY A 2 -6.00 5.69 21.49
N LEU A 3 -5.01 4.97 20.96
CA LEU A 3 -3.63 5.43 20.99
C LEU A 3 -3.62 6.80 20.31
N GLY A 4 -3.32 7.87 21.07
CA GLY A 4 -3.39 9.27 20.64
C GLY A 4 -2.34 9.67 19.59
N LEU A 5 -1.86 8.72 18.79
CA LEU A 5 -0.87 8.95 17.76
C LEU A 5 -1.60 9.31 16.46
N SER A 6 -1.46 10.56 16.04
CA SER A 6 -1.92 10.94 14.70
C SER A 6 -1.10 10.21 13.64
N PRO A 7 -1.67 9.89 12.46
CA PRO A 7 -0.92 9.28 11.36
C PRO A 7 0.30 10.11 10.94
N TRP A 8 0.20 11.43 11.13
CA TRP A 8 1.29 12.38 10.91
C TRP A 8 2.45 12.18 11.88
N SER A 9 2.19 11.88 13.16
CA SER A 9 3.24 11.58 14.15
C SER A 9 4.00 10.32 13.75
N VAL A 10 3.27 9.24 13.40
CA VAL A 10 3.88 7.97 12.99
C VAL A 10 4.76 8.14 11.75
N ARG A 11 4.27 8.87 10.74
CA ARG A 11 5.06 9.16 9.53
C ARG A 11 6.36 9.90 9.85
N LEU A 12 6.30 10.93 10.70
CA LEU A 12 7.46 11.75 11.07
C LEU A 12 8.45 10.98 11.94
N GLU A 13 7.96 10.25 12.95
CA GLU A 13 8.79 9.45 13.86
C GLU A 13 9.51 8.31 13.14
N LEU A 14 8.85 7.67 12.17
CA LEU A 14 9.43 6.56 11.39
C LEU A 14 10.13 7.03 10.10
N GLY A 15 10.16 8.33 9.81
CA GLY A 15 10.82 8.88 8.63
C GLY A 15 10.27 8.36 7.29
N LEU A 16 8.98 8.01 7.21
CA LEU A 16 8.40 7.40 6.01
C LEU A 16 8.28 8.45 4.88
N PRO A 17 8.94 8.25 3.72
CA PRO A 17 8.98 9.24 2.65
C PRO A 17 7.67 9.33 1.85
N PHE A 18 6.74 8.41 2.10
CA PHE A 18 5.46 8.31 1.38
C PHE A 18 4.26 8.78 2.24
N PRO A 19 3.12 9.10 1.61
CA PRO A 19 1.88 9.40 2.32
C PRO A 19 1.41 8.21 3.16
N LEU A 20 0.90 8.49 4.35
CA LEU A 20 0.31 7.48 5.24
C LEU A 20 -1.16 7.82 5.50
N LEU A 21 -2.05 6.87 5.23
CA LEU A 21 -3.49 7.00 5.46
C LEU A 21 -3.91 6.09 6.61
N LEU A 22 -4.80 6.59 7.48
CA LEU A 22 -5.45 5.78 8.52
C LEU A 22 -6.88 5.41 8.12
N ASP A 23 -7.11 4.15 7.79
CA ASP A 23 -8.43 3.60 7.48
C ASP A 23 -9.18 3.14 8.74
N ALA A 24 -9.44 4.07 9.66
CA ALA A 24 -9.99 3.77 10.99
C ALA A 24 -11.37 3.09 10.99
N ARG A 25 -12.12 3.19 9.88
CA ARG A 25 -13.47 2.63 9.72
C ARG A 25 -13.53 1.50 8.69
N THR A 26 -12.36 1.00 8.26
CA THR A 26 -12.22 -0.08 7.27
C THR A 26 -13.00 0.15 5.97
N GLN A 27 -13.27 1.42 5.61
CA GLN A 27 -14.03 1.75 4.41
C GLN A 27 -13.24 1.45 3.15
N VAL A 28 -11.92 1.62 3.20
CA VAL A 28 -11.03 1.37 2.06
C VAL A 28 -10.61 -0.09 2.01
N SER A 29 -9.97 -0.59 3.08
CA SER A 29 -9.42 -1.93 3.17
C SER A 29 -10.48 -3.02 3.03
N TYR A 30 -11.54 -2.97 3.83
CA TYR A 30 -12.62 -3.96 3.76
C TYR A 30 -13.68 -3.58 2.71
N GLY A 31 -14.13 -2.33 2.72
CA GLY A 31 -15.26 -1.89 1.88
C GLY A 31 -14.97 -1.85 0.38
N LEU A 32 -13.79 -1.38 -0.03
CA LEU A 32 -13.43 -1.20 -1.44
C LEU A 32 -12.49 -2.30 -1.95
N TYR A 33 -11.35 -2.49 -1.28
CA TYR A 33 -10.30 -3.40 -1.74
C TYR A 33 -10.46 -4.84 -1.26
N ARG A 34 -11.40 -5.10 -0.33
CA ARG A 34 -11.70 -6.42 0.23
C ARG A 34 -10.45 -7.18 0.68
N VAL A 35 -9.56 -6.50 1.40
CA VAL A 35 -8.34 -7.07 1.97
C VAL A 35 -8.70 -8.23 2.91
N ILE A 36 -8.21 -9.44 2.60
CA ILE A 36 -8.47 -10.67 3.38
C ILE A 36 -7.26 -11.14 4.21
N GLY A 37 -6.08 -10.54 4.02
CA GLY A 37 -4.85 -10.89 4.72
C GLY A 37 -3.87 -9.71 4.80
N ILE A 38 -2.97 -9.73 5.78
CA ILE A 38 -1.97 -8.67 5.99
C ILE A 38 -0.57 -9.29 6.01
N PRO A 39 0.46 -8.63 5.41
CA PRO A 39 0.32 -7.44 4.56
C PRO A 39 -0.38 -7.77 3.23
N THR A 40 -0.99 -6.76 2.61
CA THR A 40 -1.48 -6.83 1.23
C THR A 40 -0.92 -5.64 0.46
N SER A 41 -0.29 -5.91 -0.69
CA SER A 41 0.21 -4.89 -1.61
C SER A 41 -0.66 -4.90 -2.87
N VAL A 42 -1.05 -3.70 -3.31
CA VAL A 42 -1.83 -3.51 -4.53
C VAL A 42 -1.00 -2.71 -5.53
N PHE A 43 -0.75 -3.29 -6.70
CA PHE A 43 0.04 -2.71 -7.76
C PHE A 43 -0.90 -2.04 -8.77
N VAL A 44 -0.74 -0.73 -8.96
CA VAL A 44 -1.62 0.12 -9.78
C VAL A 44 -0.78 0.80 -10.85
N ASP A 45 -1.23 0.75 -12.10
CA ASP A 45 -0.52 1.39 -13.22
C ASP A 45 -0.80 2.90 -13.35
N LYS A 46 -0.16 3.55 -14.34
CA LYS A 46 -0.33 5.00 -14.61
C LYS A 46 -1.76 5.38 -15.04
N GLN A 47 -2.58 4.44 -15.50
CA GLN A 47 -3.99 4.65 -15.85
C GLN A 47 -4.94 4.46 -14.66
N GLY A 48 -4.42 4.09 -13.49
CA GLY A 48 -5.22 3.81 -12.30
C GLY A 48 -5.83 2.40 -12.29
N THR A 49 -5.35 1.50 -13.14
CA THR A 49 -5.83 0.11 -13.21
C THR A 49 -5.04 -0.76 -12.24
N ILE A 50 -5.74 -1.55 -11.43
CA ILE A 50 -5.12 -2.59 -10.59
C ILE A 50 -4.57 -3.67 -11.51
N ARG A 51 -3.26 -3.88 -11.47
CA ARG A 51 -2.57 -4.93 -12.24
C ARG A 51 -2.35 -6.19 -11.42
N GLU A 52 -2.10 -6.04 -10.12
CA GLU A 52 -1.85 -7.17 -9.24
C GLU A 52 -2.23 -6.87 -7.79
N ILE A 53 -2.62 -7.91 -7.05
CA ILE A 53 -2.83 -7.89 -5.61
C ILE A 53 -2.05 -9.06 -5.02
N ILE A 54 -1.15 -8.77 -4.09
CA ILE A 54 -0.33 -9.78 -3.41
C ILE A 54 -0.67 -9.78 -1.94
N ILE A 55 -1.00 -10.97 -1.42
CA ILE A 55 -1.33 -11.19 0.00
C ILE A 55 -0.15 -11.93 0.63
N GLY A 56 0.40 -11.35 1.71
CA GLY A 56 1.60 -11.84 2.38
C GLY A 56 2.82 -10.99 2.07
N ALA A 57 3.95 -11.37 2.68
CA ALA A 57 5.21 -10.69 2.48
C ALA A 57 5.74 -10.88 1.06
N ILE A 58 6.37 -9.85 0.51
CA ILE A 58 6.99 -9.86 -0.82
C ILE A 58 8.51 -9.77 -0.63
N PRO A 59 9.30 -10.66 -1.24
CA PRO A 59 10.75 -10.49 -1.33
C PRO A 59 11.12 -9.16 -2.01
N LEU A 60 12.23 -8.53 -1.59
CA LEU A 60 12.64 -7.23 -2.14
C LEU A 60 12.89 -7.28 -3.65
N GLU A 61 13.53 -8.34 -4.14
CA GLU A 61 13.81 -8.54 -5.57
C GLU A 61 12.50 -8.54 -6.38
N GLU A 62 11.54 -9.37 -5.95
CA GLU A 62 10.22 -9.48 -6.58
C GLU A 62 9.44 -8.16 -6.53
N LEU A 63 9.54 -7.42 -5.43
CA LEU A 63 8.93 -6.09 -5.32
C LEU A 63 9.52 -5.12 -6.37
N ASN A 64 10.84 -5.11 -6.53
CA ASN A 64 11.52 -4.24 -7.50
C ASN A 64 11.12 -4.59 -8.93
N GLU A 65 11.15 -5.87 -9.30
CA GLU A 65 10.74 -6.34 -10.64
C GLU A 65 9.31 -5.89 -10.98
N LYS A 66 8.38 -5.99 -10.03
CA LYS A 66 6.98 -5.58 -10.23
C LYS A 66 6.84 -4.07 -10.40
N VAL A 67 7.59 -3.28 -9.64
CA VAL A 67 7.59 -1.81 -9.77
C VAL A 67 8.22 -1.39 -11.11
N GLU A 68 9.36 -1.96 -11.48
CA GLU A 68 10.04 -1.68 -12.76
C GLU A 68 9.13 -2.00 -13.95
N SER A 69 8.47 -3.16 -13.94
CA SER A 69 7.52 -3.54 -14.98
C SER A 69 6.38 -2.52 -15.17
N LEU A 70 5.86 -1.92 -14.09
CA LEU A 70 4.84 -0.87 -14.19
C LEU A 70 5.38 0.46 -14.71
N LEU A 71 6.66 0.76 -14.46
CA LEU A 71 7.30 1.98 -14.92
C LEU A 71 7.63 1.91 -16.42
N GLU A 72 8.14 0.76 -16.88
CA GLU A 72 8.47 0.47 -18.28
C GLU A 72 7.22 0.38 -19.16
N ALA A 73 6.16 -0.30 -18.70
CA ALA A 73 4.92 -0.46 -19.46
C ALA A 73 4.16 0.86 -19.74
N ALA A 74 4.69 1.97 -19.25
CA ALA A 74 4.08 3.27 -19.33
C ALA A 74 4.97 4.33 -19.99
N GLU A 75 6.03 3.88 -20.68
CA GLU A 75 6.69 4.59 -21.79
C GLU A 75 5.98 4.27 -23.11
#